data_AF-A0A3A8P5L6-F1
#
_entry.id   AF-A0A3A8P5L6-F1
#
_cell.length_a   1.000
_cell.length_b   1.000
_cell.length_c   1.000
_cell.angle_alpha   90.00
_cell.angle_beta   90.00
_cell.angle_gamma   90.00
#
_symmetry.space_group_name_H-M   'P 1'
#
loop_
_entity.id
_entity.type
_entity.pdbx_description
1 polymer ?
#
loop_
_entity_poly.entity_id
_entity_poly.type
_entity_poly.pdbx_seq_one_letter_code
_entity_poly.pdbx_strand_id
1 'polypeptide(L)' 'MDVFACLRCGGRRRVLAYVKGAGGVRAILKHLGLPTAGAHLAHARGPPQSAWC' A
#
# COMPACT_ATOMS: atom_id res chain seq x y z
N MET A 1 11.99 2.60 8.44
CA MET A 1 12.24 3.65 7.42
C MET A 1 11.35 4.84 7.72
N ASP A 2 11.89 6.05 7.82
CA ASP A 2 11.08 7.28 8.02
C ASP A 2 10.48 7.74 6.68
N VAL A 3 9.16 7.63 6.55
CA VAL A 3 8.44 8.01 5.32
C VAL A 3 8.49 9.51 5.04
N PHE A 4 8.72 10.33 6.08
CA PHE A 4 8.82 11.78 5.97
C PHE A 4 10.21 12.26 5.58
N ALA A 5 11.23 11.41 5.59
CA ALA A 5 12.55 11.75 5.06
C ALA A 5 12.59 11.61 3.53
N CYS A 6 13.11 12.63 2.83
CA CYS A 6 13.35 12.53 1.40
C CYS A 6 14.65 11.79 1.11
N LEU A 7 14.56 10.58 0.54
CA LEU A 7 15.75 9.77 0.19
C LEU A 7 16.66 10.40 -0.88
N ARG A 8 16.21 11.45 -1.58
CA ARG A 8 17.02 12.13 -2.62
C ARG A 8 17.81 13.33 -2.08
N CYS A 9 17.26 14.08 -1.12
CA CYS A 9 17.85 15.34 -0.68
C CYS A 9 17.94 15.51 0.85
N GLY A 10 17.49 14.54 1.64
CA GLY A 10 17.51 14.60 3.11
C GLY A 10 16.46 15.51 3.75
N GLY A 11 15.75 16.34 2.98
CA GLY A 11 14.70 17.23 3.50
C GLY A 11 13.47 16.51 4.06
N ARG A 12 12.63 17.25 4.82
CA ARG A 12 11.41 16.74 5.46
C ARG A 12 10.17 16.97 4.60
N ARG A 13 9.48 15.88 4.25
CA ARG A 13 8.20 15.88 3.52
C ARG A 13 7.05 16.25 4.46
N ARG A 14 5.96 16.74 3.88
CA ARG A 14 4.69 17.05 4.58
C ARG A 14 3.54 16.30 3.91
N VAL A 15 2.51 15.96 4.68
CA VAL A 15 1.29 15.38 4.14
C VAL A 15 0.51 16.47 3.42
N LEU A 16 0.22 16.27 2.13
CA LEU A 16 -0.55 17.23 1.32
C LEU A 16 -2.04 16.89 1.28
N ALA A 17 -2.37 15.60 1.30
CA ALA A 17 -3.76 15.13 1.27
C ALA A 17 -3.88 13.75 1.93
N TYR A 18 -5.04 13.49 2.52
CA TYR A 18 -5.42 12.17 3.04
C TYR A 18 -6.69 11.70 2.34
N VAL A 19 -6.53 10.79 1.37
CA VAL A 19 -7.62 10.32 0.51
C VAL A 19 -8.19 9.02 1.09
N LYS A 20 -9.39 9.09 1.68
CA LYS A 20 -10.10 7.92 2.24
C LYS A 20 -11.16 7.32 1.35
N GLY A 21 -11.81 8.14 0.52
CA GLY A 21 -12.95 7.69 -0.28
C GLY A 21 -12.52 6.73 -1.38
N ALA A 22 -13.21 5.60 -1.51
CA ALA A 22 -12.92 4.58 -2.53
C ALA A 22 -12.89 5.16 -3.96
N GLY A 23 -13.74 6.16 -4.25
CA GLY A 23 -13.73 6.87 -5.54
C GLY A 23 -12.42 7.61 -5.80
N GLY A 24 -11.90 8.34 -4.80
CA GLY A 24 -10.63 9.07 -4.91
C GLY A 24 -9.44 8.13 -5.05
N VAL A 25 -9.41 7.05 -4.26
CA VAL A 25 -8.38 6.01 -4.37
C VAL A 25 -8.39 5.39 -5.77
N ARG A 26 -9.58 5.04 -6.28
CA ARG A 26 -9.73 4.46 -7.63
C ARG A 26 -9.28 5.40 -8.75
N ALA A 27 -9.58 6.69 -8.63
CA ALA A 27 -9.15 7.70 -9.59
C ALA A 27 -7.61 7.81 -9.66
N ILE A 28 -6.94 7.82 -8.50
CA ILE A 28 -5.47 7.84 -8.41
C ILE A 28 -4.87 6.58 -9.04
N LEU A 29 -5.37 5.40 -8.67
CA LEU A 29 -4.87 4.13 -9.22
C LEU A 29 -5.04 4.08 -10.74
N LYS A 30 -6.19 4.52 -11.26
CA LYS A 30 -6.44 4.62 -12.72
C LYS A 30 -5.44 5.56 -13.40
N HIS A 31 -5.17 6.72 -12.81
CA HIS A 31 -4.21 7.69 -13.36
C HIS A 31 -2.78 7.11 -13.42
N LEU A 32 -2.40 6.31 -12.43
CA LEU A 32 -1.09 5.64 -12.38
C LEU A 32 -1.00 4.39 -13.26
N GLY A 33 -2.09 3.98 -13.93
CA GLY A 33 -2.13 2.74 -14.70
C GLY A 33 -2.13 1.47 -13.85
N LEU A 34 -2.49 1.57 -12.57
CA LEU A 34 -2.52 0.45 -11.62
C LEU A 34 -3.89 -0.26 -11.64
N PRO A 35 -3.93 -1.55 -11.24
CA PRO A 35 -5.19 -2.27 -11.05
C PRO A 35 -6.11 -1.53 -10.07
N THR A 36 -7.37 -1.35 -10.48
CA THR A 36 -8.41 -0.69 -9.67
C THR A 36 -9.40 -1.66 -9.05
N ALA A 37 -9.46 -2.89 -9.58
CA ALA A 37 -10.17 -3.99 -8.96
C ALA A 37 -9.39 -4.44 -7.72
N GLY A 38 -10.12 -4.80 -6.66
CA GLY A 38 -9.51 -5.40 -5.47
C GLY A 38 -8.78 -6.69 -5.84
N ALA A 39 -7.71 -7.01 -5.11
CA ALA A 39 -7.05 -8.30 -5.26
C ALA A 39 -8.02 -9.43 -4.90
N HIS A 40 -7.96 -10.53 -5.64
CA HIS A 40 -8.70 -11.74 -5.29
C HIS A 40 -8.25 -12.22 -3.92
N LEU A 41 -9.19 -12.36 -2.98
CA LEU A 41 -8.90 -12.86 -1.64
C LEU A 41 -8.65 -14.37 -1.73
N ALA A 42 -7.41 -14.79 -1.50
CA ALA A 42 -7.09 -16.19 -1.29
C ALA A 42 -7.47 -16.62 0.14
N HIS A 43 -7.75 -17.91 0.33
CA HIS A 43 -7.92 -18.46 1.67
C HIS A 43 -6.69 -18.17 2.53
N ALA A 44 -6.93 -17.84 3.80
CA ALA A 44 -5.84 -17.71 4.77
C ALA A 44 -5.03 -19.01 4.80
N ARG A 45 -3.70 -18.88 4.79
CA ARG A 45 -2.81 -20.03 4.97
C ARG A 45 -3.05 -20.61 6.36
N GLY A 46 -3.03 -21.94 6.46
CA GLY A 46 -3.02 -22.63 7.74
C GLY A 46 -1.81 -22.22 8.60
N PRO A 47 -1.83 -22.56 9.90
CA PRO A 47 -0.69 -22.27 10.78
C PRO A 47 0.61 -22.84 10.20
N PRO A 48 1.76 -22.20 10.43
CA PRO A 48 3.04 -22.74 10.00
C PRO A 48 3.21 -24.16 10.56
N GLN A 49 3.54 -25.12 9.70
CA GLN A 49 3.90 -26.47 10.17
C GLN A 49 5.13 -26.35 11.06
N SER A 50 5.07 -26.92 12.27
CA SER A 50 6.24 -27.04 13.12
C SER A 50 7.31 -27.82 12.34
N ALA A 51 8.47 -27.21 12.13
CA ALA A 51 9.55 -27.78 11.33
C ALA A 51 10.26 -28.96 12.01
N TRP A 52 9.66 -29.60 13.02
CA TRP A 52 10.27 -30.72 13.73
C TRP A 52 9.24 -31.64 14.38
N CYS A 53 9.31 -32.91 14.01
CA CYS A 53 9.09 -34.09 14.85
C CYS A 53 10.26 -35.02 14.53
#